data_AF-A0A106C2I3-F1
#
_entry.id   AF-A0A106C2I3-F1
#
_cell.length_a   1.000
_cell.length_b   1.000
_cell.length_c   1.000
_cell.angle_alpha   90.00
_cell.angle_beta   90.00
_cell.angle_gamma   90.00
#
_symmetry.space_group_name_H-M   'P 1'
#
loop_
_entity.id
_entity.type
_entity.pdbx_description
1 polymer ?
#
loop_
_entity_poly.entity_id
_entity_poly.type
_entity_poly.pdbx_seq_one_letter_code
_entity_poly.pdbx_strand_id
1 'polypeptide(L)'
;MLPIRLKPHKLESLNSYLCRLGTENGWGTLADFLTTMQIKQSRVDPNVNFEQLARLTRLPIDNFRLLQDEHYQQMPQRMFYTQSPRFCFFCIQTQPFIKRPHHDQSNVFCTEHQCEIVDSCPGCDTLFEWNAELLTQCTHCKQKWSELTIKTAFNVNYQDWIEASDVDQHLGLLHKAITLLIYPTDLDPVPLTHTFKVTNRYIIEAFNLLQRKYHQLWHTRCLKDRDYLAFFDKRLVLAPLTELMATAGLPDASTEQIQYWPTFTTIDRIDKHPDITVSLNDRVSSCKIKQMLGLTATQLSLFEDSGHFQSLYHVSSKSHKMYDMRQICNWLGVRMCQEEINYYPAISFNKLSLLNGIEFKTIIKAIHDGQFRFTLKRHEQHLTLMLAEDDVKAFISQHEVFETDEHKSQKWVASRLKIQLNAVKELIKPGLLAITRDRDINKDTLSVFLRKYSTLHRFCYLHSLQRQSVEKVMRDLNMMPVQRSQKCILLTHEQLADLLKKVEKQPHCYRLKHKKWVL
;
A
#
# COMPACT_ATOMS: atom_id res chain seq x y z
N MET A 1 18.06 -29.73 37.16
CA MET A 1 16.88 -30.61 37.35
C MET A 1 15.97 -29.93 38.36
N LEU A 2 14.65 -29.95 38.15
CA LEU A 2 13.70 -29.23 39.02
C LEU A 2 13.22 -30.11 40.19
N PRO A 3 13.28 -29.61 41.44
CA PRO A 3 12.69 -30.28 42.60
C PRO A 3 11.18 -30.52 42.44
N ILE A 4 10.43 -29.50 42.03
CA ILE A 4 8.98 -29.57 41.83
C ILE A 4 8.66 -29.71 40.34
N ARG A 5 7.80 -30.69 40.03
CA ARG A 5 7.47 -31.12 38.65
C ARG A 5 5.97 -31.03 38.46
N LEU A 6 5.52 -29.92 37.86
CA LEU A 6 4.11 -29.71 37.58
C LEU A 6 3.73 -30.36 36.26
N LYS A 7 2.56 -31.01 36.22
CA LYS A 7 1.94 -31.42 34.96
C LYS A 7 1.19 -30.21 34.37
N PRO A 8 1.33 -29.94 33.06
CA PRO A 8 0.56 -28.88 32.43
C PRO A 8 -0.93 -29.21 32.40
N HIS A 9 -1.78 -28.18 32.49
CA HIS A 9 -3.22 -28.35 32.32
C HIS A 9 -3.61 -28.26 30.84
N LYS A 10 -4.68 -28.96 30.45
CA LYS A 10 -5.11 -29.07 29.04
C LYS A 10 -5.34 -27.72 28.35
N LEU A 11 -5.91 -26.75 29.07
CA LEU A 11 -6.26 -25.42 28.53
C LEU A 11 -5.24 -24.35 28.91
N GLU A 12 -4.16 -24.70 29.60
CA GLU A 12 -3.16 -23.74 30.07
C GLU A 12 -2.30 -23.24 28.91
N SER A 13 -1.92 -21.95 28.97
CA SER A 13 -0.93 -21.37 28.07
C SER A 13 0.47 -21.80 28.47
N LEU A 14 1.38 -21.90 27.49
CA LEU A 14 2.78 -22.24 27.76
C LEU A 14 3.44 -21.29 28.76
N ASN A 15 3.22 -19.98 28.61
CA ASN A 15 3.78 -18.96 29.52
C ASN A 15 3.23 -19.10 30.94
N SER A 16 1.94 -19.40 31.10
CA SER A 16 1.36 -19.67 32.43
C SER A 16 1.98 -20.90 33.07
N TYR A 17 2.11 -21.99 32.31
CA TYR A 17 2.73 -23.22 32.81
C TYR A 17 4.16 -22.97 33.27
N LEU A 18 4.96 -22.27 32.46
CA LEU A 18 6.34 -21.93 32.78
C LEU A 18 6.43 -20.98 33.99
N CYS A 19 5.50 -20.03 34.10
CA CYS A 19 5.41 -19.13 35.24
C CYS A 19 5.18 -19.92 36.53
N ARG A 20 4.18 -20.81 36.56
CA ARG A 20 3.92 -21.69 37.72
C ARG A 20 5.08 -22.60 38.04
N LEU A 21 5.66 -23.22 37.03
CA LEU A 21 6.81 -24.11 37.22
C LEU A 21 8.00 -23.34 37.82
N GLY A 22 8.24 -22.11 37.38
CA GLY A 22 9.23 -21.21 37.97
C GLY A 22 8.89 -20.87 39.42
N THR A 23 7.67 -20.39 39.69
CA THR A 23 7.19 -20.01 41.03
C THR A 23 7.36 -21.13 42.05
N GLU A 24 6.87 -22.33 41.72
CA GLU A 24 6.93 -23.48 42.63
C GLU A 24 8.37 -23.92 42.89
N ASN A 25 9.30 -23.64 41.97
CA ASN A 25 10.72 -23.91 42.16
C ASN A 25 11.50 -22.70 42.72
N GLY A 26 10.82 -21.68 43.24
CA GLY A 26 11.42 -20.55 43.97
C GLY A 26 11.96 -19.42 43.08
N TRP A 27 11.58 -19.34 41.81
CA TRP A 27 12.02 -18.28 40.90
C TRP A 27 11.11 -17.05 41.00
N GLY A 28 11.70 -15.86 41.14
CA GLY A 28 10.95 -14.60 41.25
C GLY A 28 10.33 -14.12 39.94
N THR A 29 11.02 -14.33 38.81
CA THR A 29 10.54 -13.94 37.48
C THR A 29 10.64 -15.09 36.47
N LEU A 30 9.76 -15.06 35.47
CA LEU A 30 9.81 -16.02 34.37
C LEU A 30 11.11 -15.89 33.54
N ALA A 31 11.62 -14.66 33.38
CA ALA A 31 12.87 -14.43 32.64
C ALA A 31 14.06 -15.14 33.31
N ASP A 32 14.22 -15.00 34.63
CA ASP A 32 15.32 -15.63 35.37
C ASP A 32 15.26 -17.16 35.29
N PHE A 33 14.05 -17.72 35.39
CA PHE A 33 13.81 -19.14 35.24
C PHE A 33 14.24 -19.64 33.85
N LEU A 34 13.78 -18.98 32.78
CA LEU A 34 14.06 -19.40 31.41
C LEU A 34 15.55 -19.28 31.06
N THR A 35 16.20 -18.18 31.48
CA THR A 35 17.63 -17.98 31.29
C THR A 35 18.43 -19.07 32.01
N THR A 36 18.12 -19.38 33.26
CA THR A 36 18.83 -20.42 34.02
C THR A 36 18.63 -21.81 33.42
N MET A 37 17.41 -22.11 32.95
CA MET A 37 17.08 -23.41 32.36
C MET A 37 17.55 -23.55 30.90
N GLN A 38 18.19 -22.51 30.34
CA GLN A 38 18.63 -22.44 28.95
C GLN A 38 17.49 -22.64 27.94
N ILE A 39 16.28 -22.18 28.31
CA ILE A 39 15.12 -22.19 27.43
C ILE A 39 15.12 -20.85 26.70
N LYS A 40 15.44 -20.87 25.40
CA LYS A 40 15.52 -19.65 24.59
C LYS A 40 14.13 -19.01 24.49
N GLN A 41 13.98 -17.79 25.00
CA GLN A 41 12.85 -16.92 24.66
C GLN A 41 13.02 -16.46 23.21
N SER A 42 12.33 -17.10 22.26
CA SER A 42 12.20 -16.54 20.91
C SER A 42 10.93 -15.68 20.85
N ARG A 43 11.04 -14.46 20.32
CA ARG A 43 9.96 -13.43 20.29
C ARG A 43 8.72 -13.80 19.43
N VAL A 44 8.63 -15.03 18.90
CA VAL A 44 7.55 -15.46 17.99
C VAL A 44 7.09 -16.90 18.28
N ASP A 45 7.44 -17.42 19.46
CA ASP A 45 7.46 -18.82 19.90
C ASP A 45 6.82 -19.94 19.04
N PRO A 46 7.68 -20.71 18.36
CA PRO A 46 7.52 -22.16 18.19
C PRO A 46 8.76 -22.95 18.63
N ASN A 47 9.65 -22.37 19.44
CA ASN A 47 10.98 -22.94 19.69
C ASN A 47 11.35 -23.04 21.18
N VAL A 48 10.37 -23.03 22.09
CA VAL A 48 10.59 -23.66 23.39
C VAL A 48 10.98 -25.12 23.11
N ASN A 49 12.21 -25.45 23.50
CA ASN A 49 12.76 -26.78 23.35
C ASN A 49 11.99 -27.72 24.30
N PHE A 50 10.92 -28.35 23.80
CA PHE A 50 10.08 -29.23 24.59
C PHE A 50 10.84 -30.46 25.07
N GLU A 51 11.88 -30.90 24.36
CA GLU A 51 12.79 -31.94 24.84
C GLU A 51 13.52 -31.51 26.11
N GLN A 52 13.96 -30.25 26.18
CA GLN A 52 14.61 -29.67 27.36
C GLN A 52 13.63 -29.59 28.53
N LEU A 53 12.40 -29.14 28.29
CA LEU A 53 11.36 -29.11 29.33
C LEU A 53 11.01 -30.52 29.82
N ALA A 54 10.81 -31.48 28.92
CA ALA A 54 10.58 -32.88 29.24
C ALA A 54 11.73 -33.45 30.08
N ARG A 55 12.99 -33.14 29.73
CA ARG A 55 14.18 -33.53 30.49
C ARG A 55 14.22 -32.91 31.89
N LEU A 56 13.92 -31.61 32.01
CA LEU A 56 13.96 -30.89 33.28
C LEU A 56 12.90 -31.36 34.27
N THR A 57 11.71 -31.67 33.76
CA THR A 57 10.53 -32.08 34.53
C THR A 57 10.35 -33.60 34.65
N ARG A 58 11.08 -34.38 33.84
CA ARG A 58 10.91 -35.83 33.67
C ARG A 58 9.48 -36.24 33.28
N LEU A 59 8.79 -35.39 32.52
CA LEU A 59 7.49 -35.68 31.96
C LEU A 59 7.62 -36.10 30.49
N PRO A 60 6.70 -36.92 29.96
CA PRO A 60 6.65 -37.22 28.53
C PRO A 60 6.52 -35.93 27.69
N ILE A 61 7.18 -35.89 26.54
CA ILE A 61 7.14 -34.73 25.64
C ILE A 61 5.71 -34.38 25.18
N ASP A 62 4.85 -35.40 25.05
CA ASP A 62 3.45 -35.24 24.63
C ASP A 62 2.62 -34.37 25.60
N ASN A 63 3.02 -34.29 26.88
CA ASN A 63 2.37 -33.40 27.83
C ASN A 63 2.55 -31.91 27.43
N PHE A 64 3.67 -31.58 26.77
CA PHE A 64 3.98 -30.21 26.35
C PHE A 64 3.47 -29.88 24.96
N ARG A 65 3.30 -30.87 24.09
CA ARG A 65 2.65 -30.68 22.78
C ARG A 65 1.25 -30.10 22.92
N LEU A 66 0.55 -30.44 24.00
CA LEU A 66 -0.74 -29.84 24.33
C LEU A 66 -0.67 -28.33 24.55
N LEU A 67 0.50 -27.75 24.86
CA LEU A 67 0.74 -26.32 25.08
C LEU A 67 1.16 -25.57 23.82
N GLN A 68 1.40 -26.27 22.71
CA GLN A 68 1.87 -25.66 21.46
C GLN A 68 0.73 -24.89 20.79
N ASP A 69 0.97 -23.62 20.48
CA ASP A 69 0.05 -22.78 19.73
C ASP A 69 0.31 -22.95 18.23
N GLU A 70 -0.52 -23.72 17.53
CA GLU A 70 -0.34 -24.00 16.09
C GLU A 70 -0.79 -22.84 15.18
N HIS A 71 -1.51 -21.83 15.70
CA HIS A 71 -2.44 -21.03 14.90
C HIS A 71 -2.04 -19.56 14.59
N TYR A 72 -0.87 -19.07 14.98
CA TYR A 72 -0.58 -17.62 14.90
C TYR A 72 0.62 -17.23 14.01
N GLN A 73 0.77 -17.87 12.85
CA GLN A 73 1.91 -17.58 11.96
C GLN A 73 1.63 -16.51 10.90
N GLN A 74 0.36 -16.28 10.53
CA GLN A 74 -0.01 -15.38 9.44
C GLN A 74 -0.65 -14.07 9.95
N MET A 75 -0.56 -13.01 9.14
CA MET A 75 -1.37 -11.81 9.36
C MET A 75 -2.79 -12.07 8.85
N PRO A 76 -3.85 -11.58 9.53
CA PRO A 76 -3.82 -10.68 10.69
C PRO A 76 -3.72 -11.39 12.05
N GLN A 77 -3.86 -12.72 12.12
CA GLN A 77 -3.91 -13.50 13.37
C GLN A 77 -2.76 -13.17 14.33
N ARG A 78 -1.53 -13.06 13.81
CA ARG A 78 -0.35 -12.71 14.62
C ARG A 78 -0.41 -11.31 15.24
N MET A 79 -1.19 -10.37 14.70
CA MET A 79 -1.39 -9.05 15.32
C MET A 79 -2.27 -9.16 16.57
N PHE A 80 -3.22 -10.09 16.55
CA PHE A 80 -4.12 -10.35 17.67
C PHE A 80 -3.50 -11.33 18.67
N TYR A 81 -2.28 -11.81 18.51
CA TYR A 81 -1.64 -12.64 19.53
C TYR A 81 -0.74 -11.81 20.42
N THR A 82 -0.91 -11.91 21.74
CA THR A 82 -0.05 -11.21 22.70
C THR A 82 0.67 -12.17 23.63
N GLN A 83 1.94 -11.87 23.89
CA GLN A 83 2.74 -12.58 24.88
C GLN A 83 2.53 -12.03 26.29
N SER A 84 1.95 -10.83 26.43
CA SER A 84 1.63 -10.26 27.73
C SER A 84 0.52 -11.07 28.41
N PRO A 85 0.58 -11.25 29.73
CA PRO A 85 -0.45 -11.99 30.45
C PRO A 85 -1.79 -11.29 30.33
N ARG A 86 -2.82 -12.07 30.00
CA ARG A 86 -4.22 -11.64 29.90
C ARG A 86 -5.11 -12.70 30.51
N PHE A 87 -6.06 -12.31 31.34
CA PHE A 87 -6.95 -13.29 31.96
C PHE A 87 -8.28 -12.71 32.43
N CYS A 88 -9.25 -13.60 32.57
CA CYS A 88 -10.45 -13.36 33.35
C CYS A 88 -10.13 -13.56 34.84
N PHE A 89 -10.53 -12.60 35.67
CA PHE A 89 -10.33 -12.66 37.12
C PHE A 89 -11.06 -13.82 37.80
N PHE A 90 -12.26 -14.19 37.35
CA PHE A 90 -12.96 -15.34 37.90
C PHE A 90 -12.28 -16.66 37.52
N CYS A 91 -11.76 -16.76 36.29
CA CYS A 91 -10.93 -17.88 35.86
C CYS A 91 -9.68 -18.01 36.75
N ILE A 92 -8.93 -16.93 36.98
CA ILE A 92 -7.67 -17.01 37.74
C ILE A 92 -7.89 -17.34 39.21
N GLN A 93 -9.01 -16.91 39.80
CA GLN A 93 -9.38 -17.23 41.18
C GLN A 93 -9.74 -18.71 41.35
N THR A 94 -10.45 -19.30 40.39
CA THR A 94 -10.90 -20.70 40.44
C THR A 94 -9.80 -21.66 40.00
N GLN A 95 -8.97 -21.23 39.06
CA GLN A 95 -7.89 -22.00 38.47
C GLN A 95 -6.65 -21.09 38.39
N PRO A 96 -5.60 -21.31 39.20
CA PRO A 96 -4.44 -20.42 39.27
C PRO A 96 -3.50 -20.61 38.06
N PHE A 97 -4.05 -20.53 36.85
CA PHE A 97 -3.34 -20.53 35.58
C PHE A 97 -4.12 -19.74 34.52
N ILE A 98 -3.39 -19.22 33.54
CA ILE A 98 -3.95 -18.45 32.44
C ILE A 98 -4.25 -19.39 31.26
N LYS A 99 -5.51 -19.38 30.82
CA LYS A 99 -5.98 -20.19 29.69
C LYS A 99 -5.39 -19.70 28.37
N ARG A 100 -5.03 -20.62 27.48
CA ARG A 100 -4.49 -20.33 26.15
C ARG A 100 -5.36 -19.37 25.32
N PRO A 101 -6.70 -19.53 25.22
CA PRO A 101 -7.51 -18.64 24.40
C PRO A 101 -7.45 -17.16 24.82
N HIS A 102 -7.06 -16.85 26.06
CA HIS A 102 -6.92 -15.47 26.52
C HIS A 102 -5.72 -14.73 25.90
N HIS A 103 -4.79 -15.45 25.26
CA HIS A 103 -3.68 -14.85 24.51
C HIS A 103 -4.10 -14.30 23.15
N ASP A 104 -5.25 -14.73 22.65
CA ASP A 104 -5.89 -14.12 21.51
C ASP A 104 -6.59 -12.83 21.94
N GLN A 105 -6.14 -11.70 21.42
CA GLN A 105 -6.67 -10.37 21.65
C GLN A 105 -8.07 -10.22 21.08
N SER A 106 -8.42 -10.97 20.02
CA SER A 106 -9.79 -11.03 19.54
C SER A 106 -10.75 -11.65 20.58
N ASN A 107 -10.26 -12.48 21.49
CA ASN A 107 -11.03 -12.89 22.67
C ASN A 107 -11.00 -11.76 23.71
N VAL A 108 -11.92 -10.81 23.57
CA VAL A 108 -12.09 -9.68 24.50
C VAL A 108 -12.83 -10.11 25.76
N PHE A 109 -13.74 -11.08 25.65
CA PHE A 109 -14.55 -11.55 26.76
C PHE A 109 -14.27 -13.01 27.09
N CYS A 110 -14.43 -13.36 28.37
CA CYS A 110 -14.44 -14.73 28.83
C CYS A 110 -15.85 -15.30 28.67
N THR A 111 -15.99 -16.35 27.87
CA THR A 111 -17.28 -17.01 27.62
C THR A 111 -17.86 -17.70 28.85
N GLU A 112 -17.01 -18.21 29.74
CA GLU A 112 -17.45 -18.91 30.96
C GLU A 112 -18.02 -17.95 32.02
N HIS A 113 -17.43 -16.77 32.17
CA HIS A 113 -17.78 -15.83 33.25
C HIS A 113 -18.43 -14.54 32.74
N GLN A 114 -18.61 -14.40 31.43
CA GLN A 114 -19.24 -13.26 30.78
C GLN A 114 -18.68 -11.91 31.27
N CYS A 115 -17.36 -11.80 31.28
CA CYS A 115 -16.66 -10.59 31.70
C CYS A 115 -15.48 -10.30 30.77
N GLU A 116 -14.99 -9.07 30.80
CA GLU A 116 -13.81 -8.67 30.02
C GLU A 116 -12.55 -9.42 30.49
N ILE A 117 -11.72 -9.85 29.54
CA ILE A 117 -10.38 -10.38 29.78
C ILE A 117 -9.44 -9.19 29.90
N VAL A 118 -8.80 -9.03 31.05
CA VAL A 118 -7.96 -7.86 31.33
C VAL A 118 -6.48 -8.14 31.08
N ASP A 119 -5.72 -7.08 30.79
CA ASP A 119 -4.27 -7.05 30.61
C ASP A 119 -3.55 -6.12 31.61
N SER A 120 -4.31 -5.50 32.50
CA SER A 120 -3.89 -4.50 33.47
C SER A 120 -4.65 -4.64 34.79
N CYS A 121 -4.02 -4.19 35.87
CA CYS A 121 -4.62 -4.25 37.20
C CYS A 121 -5.72 -3.19 37.37
N PRO A 122 -6.98 -3.54 37.71
CA PRO A 122 -8.06 -2.57 37.88
C PRO A 122 -7.89 -1.65 39.09
N GLY A 123 -6.97 -1.97 40.01
CA GLY A 123 -6.69 -1.14 41.19
C GLY A 123 -5.59 -0.09 40.97
N CYS A 124 -4.66 -0.31 40.03
CA CYS A 124 -3.53 0.59 39.81
C CYS A 124 -3.14 0.82 38.34
N ASP A 125 -3.91 0.26 37.40
CA ASP A 125 -3.72 0.31 35.94
C ASP A 125 -2.37 -0.20 35.42
N THR A 126 -1.51 -0.75 36.28
CA THR A 126 -0.25 -1.36 35.87
C THR A 126 -0.51 -2.57 34.97
N LEU A 127 0.12 -2.58 33.78
CA LEU A 127 0.10 -3.70 32.85
C LEU A 127 0.68 -4.96 33.52
N PHE A 128 0.09 -6.11 33.22
CA PHE A 128 0.58 -7.36 33.77
C PHE A 128 1.91 -7.79 33.17
N GLU A 129 2.76 -8.36 34.02
CA GLU A 129 4.04 -8.95 33.65
C GLU A 129 4.14 -10.36 34.24
N TRP A 130 4.82 -11.26 33.54
CA TRP A 130 5.02 -12.64 34.00
C TRP A 130 5.90 -12.68 35.24
N ASN A 131 5.27 -12.90 36.40
CA ASN A 131 5.89 -12.90 37.71
C ASN A 131 5.28 -13.99 38.59
N ALA A 132 6.05 -14.43 39.59
CA ALA A 132 5.64 -15.45 40.54
C ALA A 132 4.28 -15.18 41.21
N GLU A 133 4.01 -13.92 41.55
CA GLU A 133 2.80 -13.50 42.26
C GLU A 133 1.60 -13.23 41.34
N LEU A 134 1.81 -13.15 40.00
CA LEU A 134 0.79 -12.74 39.04
C LEU A 134 -0.49 -13.59 39.11
N LEU A 135 -0.39 -14.85 39.51
CA LEU A 135 -1.53 -15.78 39.53
C LEU A 135 -2.41 -15.62 40.78
N THR A 136 -1.96 -14.85 41.77
CA THR A 136 -2.66 -14.67 43.05
C THR A 136 -2.96 -13.20 43.36
N GLN A 137 -2.10 -12.28 42.93
CA GLN A 137 -2.20 -10.86 43.24
C GLN A 137 -1.49 -9.96 42.22
N CYS A 138 -1.74 -8.65 42.32
CA CYS A 138 -1.03 -7.66 41.52
C CYS A 138 0.44 -7.60 41.94
N THR A 139 1.35 -7.68 40.96
CA THR A 139 2.79 -7.57 41.19
C THR A 139 3.21 -6.19 41.71
N HIS A 140 2.42 -5.16 41.40
CA HIS A 140 2.67 -3.77 41.75
C HIS A 140 1.96 -3.34 43.05
N CYS A 141 0.62 -3.29 43.07
CA CYS A 141 -0.13 -2.83 44.25
C CYS A 141 -0.40 -3.92 45.30
N LYS A 142 0.00 -5.17 45.04
CA LYS A 142 -0.19 -6.34 45.93
C LYS A 142 -1.64 -6.70 46.25
N GLN A 143 -2.61 -6.06 45.59
CA GLN A 143 -4.03 -6.40 45.73
C GLN A 143 -4.28 -7.83 45.25
N LYS A 144 -4.89 -8.65 46.11
CA LYS A 144 -5.23 -10.03 45.77
C LYS A 144 -6.39 -10.09 44.80
N TRP A 145 -6.33 -11.04 43.87
CA TRP A 145 -7.40 -11.22 42.89
C TRP A 145 -8.71 -11.63 43.54
N SER A 146 -8.68 -12.39 44.63
CA SER A 146 -9.86 -12.80 45.40
C SER A 146 -10.61 -11.65 46.06
N GLU A 147 -9.99 -10.48 46.20
CA GLU A 147 -10.58 -9.30 46.87
C GLU A 147 -11.16 -8.29 45.87
N LEU A 148 -10.94 -8.50 44.57
CA LEU A 148 -11.43 -7.61 43.52
C LEU A 148 -12.91 -7.83 43.24
N THR A 149 -13.69 -6.75 43.29
CA THR A 149 -15.05 -6.71 42.78
C THR A 149 -15.02 -6.16 41.35
N ILE A 150 -15.34 -7.00 40.37
CA ILE A 150 -15.29 -6.61 38.95
C ILE A 150 -16.70 -6.49 38.40
N LYS A 151 -16.94 -5.41 37.67
CA LYS A 151 -18.19 -5.22 36.94
C LYS A 151 -18.19 -6.12 35.71
N THR A 152 -19.26 -6.88 35.54
CA THR A 152 -19.49 -7.64 34.32
C THR A 152 -19.97 -6.67 33.22
N ALA A 153 -19.19 -6.59 32.14
CA ALA A 153 -19.60 -5.97 30.90
C ALA A 153 -19.38 -7.02 29.81
N PHE A 154 -20.46 -7.53 29.23
CA PHE A 154 -20.42 -8.59 28.23
C PHE A 154 -21.16 -8.13 26.97
N ASN A 155 -20.44 -8.04 25.85
CA ASN A 155 -21.04 -7.73 24.57
C ASN A 155 -21.31 -9.03 23.79
N VAL A 156 -22.51 -9.58 23.99
CA VAL A 156 -22.96 -10.84 23.36
C VAL A 156 -22.78 -10.77 21.83
N ASN A 157 -23.17 -9.66 21.22
CA ASN A 157 -23.09 -9.48 19.77
C ASN A 157 -21.67 -9.58 19.22
N TYR A 158 -20.67 -9.09 19.96
CA TYR A 158 -19.27 -9.23 19.56
C TYR A 158 -18.81 -10.68 19.65
N GLN A 159 -19.12 -11.35 20.77
CA GLN A 159 -18.66 -12.72 21.02
C GLN A 159 -19.25 -13.68 19.97
N ASP A 160 -20.55 -13.59 19.72
CA ASP A 160 -21.23 -14.43 18.72
C ASP A 160 -20.67 -14.17 17.31
N TRP A 161 -20.30 -12.92 17.01
CA TRP A 161 -19.73 -12.56 15.72
C TRP A 161 -18.32 -13.14 15.54
N ILE A 162 -17.42 -12.97 16.52
CA ILE A 162 -16.04 -13.45 16.38
C ILE A 162 -15.92 -14.97 16.39
N GLU A 163 -16.83 -15.68 17.07
CA GLU A 163 -16.86 -17.15 17.13
C GLU A 163 -17.58 -17.83 15.94
N ALA A 164 -18.18 -17.06 15.03
CA ALA A 164 -18.82 -17.61 13.85
C ALA A 164 -17.82 -18.31 12.91
N SER A 165 -18.34 -19.11 11.96
CA SER A 165 -17.58 -20.03 11.09
C SER A 165 -16.51 -19.39 10.15
N ASP A 166 -16.27 -18.08 10.23
CA ASP A 166 -15.30 -17.34 9.41
C ASP A 166 -14.43 -16.37 10.23
N VAL A 167 -13.78 -16.92 11.25
CA VAL A 167 -12.90 -16.18 12.16
C VAL A 167 -11.82 -15.40 11.39
N ASP A 168 -11.21 -15.99 10.37
CA ASP A 168 -10.14 -15.35 9.61
C ASP A 168 -10.62 -14.12 8.83
N GLN A 169 -11.80 -14.18 8.21
CA GLN A 169 -12.40 -13.00 7.59
C GLN A 169 -12.71 -11.93 8.64
N HIS A 170 -13.25 -12.32 9.79
CA HIS A 170 -13.58 -11.38 10.87
C HIS A 170 -12.34 -10.70 11.45
N LEU A 171 -11.24 -11.42 11.65
CA LEU A 171 -9.95 -10.84 12.04
C LEU A 171 -9.42 -9.88 10.97
N GLY A 172 -9.60 -10.21 9.68
CA GLY A 172 -9.26 -9.31 8.56
C GLY A 172 -10.06 -8.01 8.60
N LEU A 173 -11.36 -8.10 8.88
CA LEU A 173 -12.25 -6.93 9.03
C LEU A 173 -11.88 -6.08 10.25
N LEU A 174 -11.62 -6.71 11.40
CA LEU A 174 -11.14 -6.01 12.61
C LEU A 174 -9.81 -5.31 12.33
N HIS A 175 -8.84 -5.99 11.71
CA HIS A 175 -7.55 -5.39 11.36
C HIS A 175 -7.72 -4.14 10.50
N LYS A 176 -8.55 -4.21 9.46
CA LYS A 176 -8.87 -3.07 8.59
C LYS A 176 -9.60 -1.95 9.35
N ALA A 177 -10.57 -2.28 10.20
CA ALA A 177 -11.31 -1.31 10.99
C ALA A 177 -10.41 -0.60 12.03
N ILE A 178 -9.54 -1.31 12.74
CA ILE A 178 -8.56 -0.72 13.67
C ILE A 178 -7.61 0.21 12.91
N THR A 179 -7.12 -0.22 11.74
CA THR A 179 -6.28 0.60 10.86
C THR A 179 -6.98 1.92 10.51
N LEU A 180 -8.27 1.87 10.16
CA LEU A 180 -9.08 3.05 9.82
C LEU A 180 -9.46 3.90 11.04
N LEU A 181 -9.59 3.32 12.23
CA LEU A 181 -9.78 4.09 13.46
C LEU A 181 -8.57 4.97 13.78
N ILE A 182 -7.36 4.44 13.55
CA ILE A 182 -6.10 5.16 13.76
C ILE A 182 -5.85 6.18 12.64
N TYR A 183 -6.22 5.83 11.41
CA TYR A 183 -6.02 6.65 10.21
C TYR A 183 -7.35 6.94 9.46
N PRO A 184 -8.27 7.71 10.07
CA PRO A 184 -9.64 7.84 9.58
C PRO A 184 -9.80 8.59 8.26
N THR A 185 -8.79 9.33 7.82
CA THR A 185 -8.88 10.15 6.60
C THR A 185 -7.88 9.74 5.52
N ASP A 186 -7.00 8.77 5.81
CA ASP A 186 -6.03 8.27 4.82
C ASP A 186 -6.74 7.55 3.67
N LEU A 187 -6.32 7.83 2.44
CA LEU A 187 -6.86 7.18 1.24
C LEU A 187 -6.37 5.75 1.07
N ASP A 188 -5.23 5.44 1.66
CA ASP A 188 -4.57 4.15 1.59
C ASP A 188 -3.78 3.95 2.89
N PRO A 189 -4.48 3.70 4.01
CA PRO A 189 -3.83 3.66 5.31
C PRO A 189 -2.83 2.50 5.36
N VAL A 190 -1.65 2.77 5.92
CA VAL A 190 -0.62 1.74 6.08
C VAL A 190 -1.15 0.66 7.02
N PRO A 191 -1.19 -0.62 6.58
CA PRO A 191 -1.65 -1.71 7.43
C PRO A 191 -0.82 -1.77 8.71
N LEU A 192 -1.48 -1.97 9.85
CA LEU A 192 -0.79 -2.12 11.13
C LEU A 192 0.10 -3.36 11.11
N THR A 193 1.31 -3.21 11.66
CA THR A 193 2.28 -4.29 11.79
C THR A 193 2.03 -5.09 13.07
N HIS A 194 2.59 -6.30 13.15
CA HIS A 194 2.55 -7.14 14.36
C HIS A 194 3.22 -6.51 15.59
N THR A 195 3.95 -5.40 15.45
CA THR A 195 4.55 -4.68 16.58
C THR A 195 3.58 -3.70 17.24
N PHE A 196 2.44 -3.42 16.59
CA PHE A 196 1.40 -2.59 17.16
C PHE A 196 0.69 -3.33 18.29
N LYS A 197 0.64 -2.71 19.46
CA LYS A 197 -0.04 -3.28 20.64
C LYS A 197 -1.54 -2.98 20.55
N VAL A 198 -2.30 -3.96 20.07
CA VAL A 198 -3.77 -3.88 20.08
C VAL A 198 -4.25 -4.02 21.52
N THR A 199 -5.22 -3.21 21.94
CA THR A 199 -5.88 -3.33 23.24
C THR A 199 -7.35 -3.71 23.03
N ASN A 200 -8.02 -4.20 24.08
CA ASN A 200 -9.45 -4.52 24.01
C ASN A 200 -10.28 -3.34 23.51
N ARG A 201 -9.93 -2.12 23.93
CA ARG A 201 -10.59 -0.89 23.49
C ARG A 201 -10.55 -0.75 21.96
N TYR A 202 -9.41 -0.97 21.32
CA TYR A 202 -9.33 -0.90 19.85
C TYR A 202 -10.27 -1.89 19.17
N ILE A 203 -10.39 -3.09 19.71
CA ILE A 203 -11.18 -4.18 19.12
C ILE A 203 -12.67 -3.88 19.24
N ILE A 204 -13.12 -3.45 20.42
CA ILE A 204 -14.52 -3.07 20.64
C ILE A 204 -14.89 -1.86 19.79
N GLU A 205 -14.02 -0.86 19.69
CA GLU A 205 -14.30 0.31 18.86
C GLU A 205 -14.30 -0.02 17.36
N ALA A 206 -13.42 -0.92 16.93
CA ALA A 206 -13.40 -1.41 15.56
C ALA A 206 -14.69 -2.18 15.24
N PHE A 207 -15.17 -2.99 16.17
CA PHE A 207 -16.46 -3.66 16.01
C PHE A 207 -17.64 -2.68 15.94
N ASN A 208 -17.66 -1.67 16.81
CA ASN A 208 -18.66 -0.59 16.76
C ASN A 208 -18.62 0.15 15.40
N LEU A 209 -17.44 0.34 14.83
CA LEU A 209 -17.25 0.91 13.50
C LEU A 209 -17.86 0.02 12.41
N LEU A 210 -17.63 -1.30 12.47
CA LEU A 210 -18.21 -2.28 11.55
C LEU A 210 -19.75 -2.33 11.66
N GLN A 211 -20.30 -2.14 12.86
CA GLN A 211 -21.74 -1.99 13.12
C GLN A 211 -22.34 -0.64 12.71
N ARG A 212 -21.54 0.23 12.05
CA ARG A 212 -21.94 1.55 11.56
C ARG A 212 -22.32 2.55 12.65
N LYS A 213 -21.98 2.30 13.92
CA LYS A 213 -22.30 3.22 15.03
C LYS A 213 -21.66 4.61 14.88
N TYR A 214 -20.52 4.67 14.18
CA TYR A 214 -19.78 5.91 13.88
C TYR A 214 -20.07 6.51 12.50
N HIS A 215 -20.94 5.91 11.69
CA HIS A 215 -21.04 6.20 10.26
C HIS A 215 -21.34 7.67 9.95
N GLN A 216 -22.32 8.28 10.63
CA GLN A 216 -22.69 9.68 10.39
C GLN A 216 -21.58 10.66 10.80
N LEU A 217 -20.96 10.42 11.95
CA LEU A 217 -19.87 11.25 12.45
C LEU A 217 -18.66 11.18 11.51
N TRP A 218 -18.28 9.97 11.09
CA TRP A 218 -17.17 9.76 10.16
C TRP A 218 -17.45 10.37 8.79
N HIS A 219 -18.67 10.18 8.27
CA HIS A 219 -19.11 10.76 7.01
C HIS A 219 -18.98 12.29 7.03
N THR A 220 -19.48 12.94 8.08
CA THR A 220 -19.39 14.40 8.27
C THR A 220 -17.93 14.86 8.32
N ARG A 221 -17.08 14.14 9.05
CA ARG A 221 -15.65 14.45 9.12
C ARG A 221 -14.95 14.28 7.79
N CYS A 222 -15.24 13.20 7.05
CA CYS A 222 -14.71 12.98 5.71
C CYS A 222 -15.09 14.12 4.75
N LEU A 223 -16.35 14.55 4.75
CA LEU A 223 -16.79 15.69 3.93
C LEU A 223 -16.06 16.98 4.32
N LYS A 224 -15.92 17.26 5.62
CA LYS A 224 -15.29 18.49 6.11
C LYS A 224 -13.78 18.51 5.85
N ASP A 225 -13.08 17.45 6.24
CA ASP A 225 -11.61 17.42 6.26
C ASP A 225 -11.04 17.13 4.86
N ARG A 226 -11.84 16.52 3.96
CA ARG A 226 -11.37 15.96 2.69
C ARG A 226 -12.11 16.49 1.47
N ASP A 227 -12.85 17.60 1.60
CA ASP A 227 -13.60 18.21 0.49
C ASP A 227 -12.71 18.50 -0.73
N TYR A 228 -11.45 18.87 -0.48
CA TYR A 228 -10.47 19.14 -1.53
C TYR A 228 -10.17 17.91 -2.43
N LEU A 229 -10.51 16.69 -2.01
CA LEU A 229 -10.41 15.49 -2.84
C LEU A 229 -11.56 15.36 -3.86
N ALA A 230 -12.65 16.10 -3.69
CA ALA A 230 -13.77 16.13 -4.64
C ALA A 230 -13.31 16.58 -6.03
N PHE A 231 -12.22 17.35 -6.08
CA PHE A 231 -11.47 17.71 -7.27
C PHE A 231 -11.05 16.52 -8.14
N PHE A 232 -10.66 15.40 -7.53
CA PHE A 232 -10.32 14.18 -8.27
C PHE A 232 -11.58 13.36 -8.56
N ASP A 233 -12.31 13.02 -7.52
CA ASP A 233 -13.55 12.26 -7.59
C ASP A 233 -14.28 12.43 -6.25
N LYS A 234 -15.57 12.78 -6.27
CA LYS A 234 -16.42 12.85 -5.07
C LYS A 234 -16.39 11.55 -4.25
N ARG A 235 -16.18 10.39 -4.91
CA ARG A 235 -16.04 9.11 -4.22
C ARG A 235 -14.80 9.04 -3.31
N LEU A 236 -13.72 9.76 -3.64
CA LEU A 236 -12.50 9.77 -2.84
C LEU A 236 -12.69 10.48 -1.49
N VAL A 237 -13.57 11.47 -1.44
CA VAL A 237 -13.95 12.18 -0.19
C VAL A 237 -14.51 11.21 0.85
N LEU A 238 -15.22 10.16 0.40
CA LEU A 238 -15.80 9.13 1.28
C LEU A 238 -15.10 7.77 1.17
N ALA A 239 -13.98 7.68 0.44
CA ALA A 239 -13.33 6.40 0.13
C ALA A 239 -13.08 5.51 1.36
N PRO A 240 -12.48 5.98 2.48
CA PRO A 240 -12.22 5.15 3.66
C PRO A 240 -13.48 4.49 4.22
N LEU A 241 -14.59 5.24 4.24
CA LEU A 241 -15.89 4.76 4.67
C LEU A 241 -16.47 3.77 3.66
N THR A 242 -16.53 4.15 2.38
CA THR A 242 -17.13 3.32 1.33
C THR A 242 -16.35 2.03 1.06
N GLU A 243 -15.01 2.07 1.15
CA GLU A 243 -14.13 0.91 0.97
C GLU A 243 -14.22 -0.06 2.15
N LEU A 244 -14.48 0.43 3.38
CA LEU A 244 -14.82 -0.45 4.51
C LEU A 244 -16.18 -1.11 4.27
N MET A 245 -17.19 -0.32 3.89
CA MET A 245 -18.56 -0.80 3.66
C MET A 245 -18.71 -1.75 2.47
N ALA A 246 -17.85 -1.63 1.46
CA ALA A 246 -17.83 -2.53 0.30
C ALA A 246 -17.26 -3.92 0.64
N THR A 247 -16.63 -4.08 1.81
CA THR A 247 -16.13 -5.39 2.25
C THR A 247 -17.32 -6.22 2.72
N ALA A 248 -17.62 -7.33 2.03
CA ALA A 248 -18.75 -8.21 2.35
C ALA A 248 -18.67 -8.72 3.81
N GLY A 249 -19.83 -8.93 4.45
CA GLY A 249 -19.92 -9.54 5.79
C GLY A 249 -19.97 -8.57 6.97
N LEU A 250 -20.35 -7.31 6.76
CA LEU A 250 -20.57 -6.39 7.89
C LEU A 250 -21.86 -6.75 8.64
N PRO A 251 -21.85 -6.70 9.99
CA PRO A 251 -23.06 -6.93 10.79
C PRO A 251 -24.13 -5.88 10.48
N ASP A 252 -25.39 -6.25 10.74
CA ASP A 252 -26.53 -5.35 10.56
C ASP A 252 -26.34 -4.03 11.31
N ALA A 253 -26.83 -2.95 10.71
CA ALA A 253 -26.69 -1.61 11.28
C ALA A 253 -27.38 -1.56 12.65
N SER A 254 -26.62 -1.18 13.68
CA SER A 254 -27.21 -0.86 14.98
C SER A 254 -28.08 0.40 14.87
N THR A 255 -29.21 0.43 15.58
CA THR A 255 -30.02 1.65 15.74
C THR A 255 -29.35 2.69 16.63
N GLU A 256 -28.38 2.27 17.45
CA GLU A 256 -27.69 3.12 18.40
C GLU A 256 -26.52 3.85 17.73
N GLN A 257 -26.58 5.18 17.75
CA GLN A 257 -25.52 6.03 17.19
C GLN A 257 -24.62 6.56 18.29
N ILE A 258 -23.31 6.48 18.08
CA ILE A 258 -22.32 7.04 19.00
C ILE A 258 -22.00 8.47 18.57
N GLN A 259 -22.08 9.40 19.53
CA GLN A 259 -21.97 10.84 19.28
C GLN A 259 -20.53 11.38 19.31
N TYR A 260 -19.56 10.57 19.73
CA TYR A 260 -18.15 10.97 19.81
C TYR A 260 -17.29 10.03 18.97
N TRP A 261 -16.19 10.54 18.42
CA TRP A 261 -15.18 9.71 17.76
C TRP A 261 -14.18 9.26 18.83
N PRO A 262 -13.80 7.97 18.89
CA PRO A 262 -12.81 7.53 19.84
C PRO A 262 -11.50 8.31 19.65
N THR A 263 -11.04 9.00 20.69
CA THR A 263 -9.77 9.71 20.65
C THR A 263 -8.64 8.72 20.86
N PHE A 264 -8.04 8.26 19.77
CA PHE A 264 -6.75 7.59 19.81
C PHE A 264 -5.64 8.64 19.78
N THR A 265 -4.65 8.48 20.64
CA THR A 265 -3.61 9.48 20.84
C THR A 265 -2.68 9.52 19.62
N THR A 266 -1.99 10.63 19.40
CA THR A 266 -0.90 10.69 18.42
C THR A 266 0.23 9.71 18.74
N ILE A 267 0.31 9.21 19.98
CA ILE A 267 1.25 8.18 20.42
C ILE A 267 0.94 6.82 19.77
N ASP A 268 -0.33 6.57 19.44
CA ASP A 268 -0.81 5.34 18.84
C ASP A 268 -0.55 5.24 17.32
N ARG A 269 -0.16 6.36 16.68
CA ARG A 269 0.27 6.35 15.29
C ARG A 269 1.65 5.70 15.21
N ILE A 270 1.76 4.65 14.41
CA ILE A 270 2.99 3.84 14.24
C ILE A 270 4.17 4.71 13.75
N ASP A 271 3.85 5.84 13.11
CA ASP A 271 4.80 6.63 12.37
C ASP A 271 5.36 7.83 13.15
N LYS A 272 5.82 7.59 14.37
CA LYS A 272 6.62 8.57 15.13
C LYS A 272 7.98 8.77 14.46
N HIS A 273 8.01 9.58 13.41
CA HIS A 273 9.26 10.19 12.98
C HIS A 273 9.39 11.54 13.71
N PRO A 274 10.47 11.77 14.47
CA PRO A 274 10.64 13.00 15.26
C PRO A 274 10.60 14.28 14.41
N ASP A 275 10.92 14.17 13.13
CA ASP A 275 11.01 15.31 12.20
C ASP A 275 9.71 15.62 11.42
N ILE A 276 8.63 14.84 11.59
CA ILE A 276 7.37 15.11 10.85
C ILE A 276 6.46 16.00 11.71
N THR A 277 6.47 17.29 11.41
CA THR A 277 5.62 18.32 12.04
C THR A 277 4.26 18.50 11.33
N VAL A 278 4.06 17.85 10.18
CA VAL A 278 2.85 18.00 9.38
C VAL A 278 1.75 17.10 9.94
N SER A 279 0.52 17.62 10.02
CA SER A 279 -0.67 16.84 10.37
C SER A 279 -0.76 15.59 9.49
N LEU A 280 -0.55 14.39 10.03
CA LEU A 280 -0.53 13.10 9.32
C LEU A 280 -1.92 12.63 8.82
N ASN A 281 -2.75 13.55 8.33
CA ASN A 281 -4.06 13.24 7.79
C ASN A 281 -3.97 13.22 6.26
N ASP A 282 -4.74 12.33 5.64
CA ASP A 282 -4.91 12.19 4.19
C ASP A 282 -3.67 11.67 3.44
N ARG A 283 -3.02 10.67 4.02
CA ARG A 283 -1.90 10.03 3.38
C ARG A 283 -2.37 9.13 2.24
N VAL A 284 -1.49 8.99 1.26
CA VAL A 284 -1.69 8.12 0.10
C VAL A 284 -0.39 7.39 -0.22
N SER A 285 -0.49 6.11 -0.59
CA SER A 285 0.70 5.37 -1.03
C SER A 285 1.12 5.75 -2.44
N SER A 286 2.39 5.52 -2.76
CA SER A 286 2.90 5.64 -4.14
C SER A 286 2.10 4.80 -5.12
N CYS A 287 1.59 3.63 -4.70
CA CYS A 287 0.77 2.76 -5.54
C CYS A 287 -0.56 3.42 -5.89
N LYS A 288 -1.27 3.93 -4.88
CA LYS A 288 -2.56 4.60 -5.06
C LYS A 288 -2.42 5.90 -5.85
N ILE A 289 -1.38 6.72 -5.63
CA ILE A 289 -1.10 7.91 -6.46
C ILE A 289 -0.90 7.52 -7.91
N LYS A 290 -0.03 6.53 -8.20
CA LYS A 290 0.22 6.08 -9.57
C LYS A 290 -1.06 5.65 -10.25
N GLN A 291 -1.92 4.92 -9.55
CA GLN A 291 -3.22 4.50 -10.06
C GLN A 291 -4.17 5.69 -10.27
N MET A 292 -4.21 6.64 -9.32
CA MET A 292 -5.07 7.82 -9.37
C MET A 292 -4.69 8.74 -10.52
N LEU A 293 -3.39 9.05 -10.67
CA LEU A 293 -2.85 10.01 -11.65
C LEU A 293 -2.40 9.36 -12.98
N GLY A 294 -2.51 8.04 -13.09
CA GLY A 294 -2.04 7.30 -14.27
C GLY A 294 -0.52 7.37 -14.49
N LEU A 295 0.27 7.50 -13.41
CA LEU A 295 1.73 7.64 -13.46
C LEU A 295 2.45 6.30 -13.38
N THR A 296 3.59 6.19 -14.06
CA THR A 296 4.56 5.11 -13.84
C THR A 296 5.46 5.40 -12.63
N ALA A 297 6.16 4.40 -12.11
CA ALA A 297 7.10 4.57 -11.01
C ALA A 297 8.23 5.57 -11.34
N THR A 298 8.74 5.54 -12.58
CA THR A 298 9.78 6.47 -13.04
C THR A 298 9.27 7.90 -13.10
N GLN A 299 8.04 8.11 -13.57
CA GLN A 299 7.45 9.45 -13.62
C GLN A 299 7.22 10.02 -12.22
N LEU A 300 6.71 9.19 -11.29
CA LEU A 300 6.55 9.61 -9.90
C LEU A 300 7.89 9.98 -9.26
N SER A 301 8.95 9.21 -9.48
CA SER A 301 10.31 9.56 -9.01
C SER A 301 10.78 10.91 -9.55
N LEU A 302 10.48 11.22 -10.82
CA LEU A 302 10.86 12.51 -11.41
C LEU A 302 10.09 13.69 -10.79
N PHE A 303 8.83 13.49 -10.36
CA PHE A 303 8.11 14.49 -9.56
C PHE A 303 8.73 14.69 -8.18
N GLU A 304 9.31 13.65 -7.58
CA GLU A 304 10.01 13.76 -6.31
C GLU A 304 11.37 14.45 -6.45
N ASP A 305 12.16 14.05 -7.44
CA ASP A 305 13.50 14.59 -7.69
C ASP A 305 13.44 16.08 -8.07
N SER A 306 12.31 16.54 -8.62
CA SER A 306 12.03 17.95 -8.92
C SER A 306 11.43 18.73 -7.75
N GLY A 307 11.21 18.09 -6.59
CA GLY A 307 10.65 18.71 -5.40
C GLY A 307 9.15 19.03 -5.49
N HIS A 308 8.43 18.49 -6.48
CA HIS A 308 6.99 18.73 -6.62
C HIS A 308 6.17 17.88 -5.65
N PHE A 309 6.57 16.62 -5.48
CA PHE A 309 6.00 15.74 -4.47
C PHE A 309 7.09 15.41 -3.46
N GLN A 310 6.81 15.63 -2.19
CA GLN A 310 7.70 15.22 -1.11
C GLN A 310 7.08 14.02 -0.42
N SER A 311 7.78 12.89 -0.48
CA SER A 311 7.37 11.73 0.30
C SER A 311 7.48 12.06 1.80
N LEU A 312 6.45 11.71 2.58
CA LEU A 312 6.40 11.91 4.03
C LEU A 312 7.47 11.09 4.77
N TYR A 313 7.90 9.97 4.19
CA TYR A 313 8.91 9.10 4.76
C TYR A 313 9.98 8.77 3.74
N HIS A 314 11.24 8.84 4.16
CA HIS A 314 12.34 8.11 3.54
C HIS A 314 12.41 6.69 4.12
N VAL A 315 11.31 5.93 4.11
CA VAL A 315 11.41 4.51 4.50
C VAL A 315 12.33 3.83 3.48
N SER A 316 13.25 2.99 3.99
CA SER A 316 14.28 2.31 3.20
C SER A 316 13.75 1.47 2.03
N SER A 317 12.45 1.11 2.03
CA SER A 317 11.83 0.44 0.90
C SER A 317 11.20 1.44 -0.09
N LYS A 318 11.79 1.53 -1.29
CA LYS A 318 11.27 2.34 -2.41
C LYS A 318 9.82 2.02 -2.80
N SER A 319 9.26 0.88 -2.36
CA SER A 319 7.91 0.42 -2.69
C SER A 319 6.81 1.03 -1.83
N HIS A 320 7.10 1.56 -0.64
CA HIS A 320 6.09 2.03 0.33
C HIS A 320 6.26 3.50 0.69
N LYS A 321 6.57 4.35 -0.30
CA LYS A 321 6.52 5.80 -0.09
C LYS A 321 5.08 6.25 0.13
N MET A 322 4.89 7.12 1.12
CA MET A 322 3.62 7.78 1.42
C MET A 322 3.75 9.28 1.12
N TYR A 323 2.66 9.92 0.74
CA TYR A 323 2.62 11.34 0.43
C TYR A 323 1.41 11.99 1.09
N ASP A 324 1.48 13.30 1.27
CA ASP A 324 0.37 14.12 1.71
C ASP A 324 -0.49 14.52 0.50
N MET A 325 -1.76 14.09 0.47
CA MET A 325 -2.67 14.44 -0.62
C MET A 325 -2.89 15.94 -0.76
N ARG A 326 -2.77 16.72 0.31
CA ARG A 326 -2.96 18.18 0.25
C ARG A 326 -1.82 18.83 -0.52
N GLN A 327 -0.58 18.33 -0.38
CA GLN A 327 0.55 18.81 -1.18
C GLN A 327 0.29 18.61 -2.67
N ILE A 328 -0.19 17.42 -3.04
CA ILE A 328 -0.51 17.06 -4.42
C ILE A 328 -1.67 17.92 -4.93
N CYS A 329 -2.74 18.06 -4.15
CA CYS A 329 -3.88 18.90 -4.50
C CYS A 329 -3.51 20.36 -4.65
N ASN A 330 -2.70 20.93 -3.74
CA ASN A 330 -2.25 22.31 -3.83
C ASN A 330 -1.41 22.53 -5.09
N TRP A 331 -0.49 21.61 -5.39
CA TRP A 331 0.33 21.68 -6.60
C TRP A 331 -0.52 21.62 -7.88
N LEU A 332 -1.52 20.74 -7.93
CA LEU A 332 -2.44 20.63 -9.06
C LEU A 332 -3.39 21.82 -9.15
N GLY A 333 -3.97 22.24 -8.03
CA GLY A 333 -5.03 23.25 -7.95
C GLY A 333 -4.56 24.64 -8.34
N VAL A 334 -3.34 25.04 -7.97
CA VAL A 334 -2.76 26.34 -8.36
C VAL A 334 -2.52 26.45 -9.87
N ARG A 335 -2.45 25.32 -10.58
CA ARG A 335 -1.96 25.26 -11.97
C ARG A 335 -2.97 24.70 -12.96
N MET A 336 -4.12 24.25 -12.49
CA MET A 336 -5.16 23.74 -13.37
C MET A 336 -5.87 24.85 -14.12
N CYS A 337 -5.93 24.70 -15.44
CA CYS A 337 -6.69 25.58 -16.31
C CYS A 337 -8.16 25.15 -16.30
N GLN A 338 -9.05 26.11 -16.07
CA GLN A 338 -10.51 25.91 -16.13
C GLN A 338 -11.09 26.13 -17.53
N GLU A 339 -10.28 26.58 -18.48
CA GLU A 339 -10.72 26.88 -19.84
C GLU A 339 -11.06 25.59 -20.62
N GLU A 340 -12.11 25.65 -21.43
CA GLU A 340 -12.44 24.61 -22.40
C GLU A 340 -11.46 24.68 -23.58
N ILE A 341 -10.30 24.04 -23.41
CA ILE A 341 -9.27 23.92 -24.45
C ILE A 341 -9.28 22.49 -24.99
N ASN A 342 -8.74 22.29 -26.20
CA ASN A 342 -8.35 20.96 -26.66
C ASN A 342 -7.18 20.46 -25.80
N TYR A 343 -7.31 19.28 -25.22
CA TYR A 343 -6.27 18.73 -24.36
C TYR A 343 -5.72 17.41 -24.91
N TYR A 344 -4.40 17.23 -24.84
CA TYR A 344 -3.72 15.95 -25.07
C TYR A 344 -3.66 15.14 -23.79
N PRO A 345 -4.04 13.85 -23.79
CA PRO A 345 -3.98 13.02 -22.58
C PRO A 345 -2.56 12.77 -22.05
N ALA A 346 -2.38 12.66 -20.73
CA ALA A 346 -1.11 12.42 -20.02
C ALA A 346 -0.31 11.23 -20.55
N ILE A 347 -1.01 10.22 -21.06
CA ILE A 347 -0.37 9.04 -21.65
C ILE A 347 0.40 9.40 -22.92
N SER A 348 0.15 10.60 -23.44
CA SER A 348 0.96 11.26 -24.43
C SER A 348 2.28 11.79 -23.88
N PHE A 349 2.60 11.84 -22.59
CA PHE A 349 3.95 12.23 -22.16
C PHE A 349 5.02 11.27 -22.66
N ASN A 350 4.73 9.97 -22.59
CA ASN A 350 5.58 8.96 -23.19
C ASN A 350 5.58 9.10 -24.71
N LYS A 351 4.45 9.48 -25.33
CA LYS A 351 4.39 9.76 -26.77
C LYS A 351 5.14 11.03 -27.15
N LEU A 352 5.09 12.12 -26.40
CA LEU A 352 5.85 13.36 -26.58
C LEU A 352 7.33 13.06 -26.43
N SER A 353 7.72 12.28 -25.42
CA SER A 353 9.10 11.84 -25.31
C SER A 353 9.54 10.94 -26.47
N LEU A 354 8.65 10.06 -26.95
CA LEU A 354 8.97 9.11 -28.02
C LEU A 354 8.88 9.70 -29.42
N LEU A 355 7.92 10.57 -29.71
CA LEU A 355 7.70 11.31 -30.96
C LEU A 355 8.69 12.44 -31.08
N ASN A 356 8.86 13.16 -29.97
CA ASN A 356 9.52 14.43 -30.01
C ASN A 356 10.89 14.43 -29.35
N GLY A 357 11.42 13.28 -28.93
CA GLY A 357 12.76 13.21 -28.32
C GLY A 357 12.89 13.89 -26.95
N ILE A 358 11.88 14.67 -26.54
CA ILE A 358 11.85 15.44 -25.30
C ILE A 358 11.96 14.48 -24.10
N GLU A 359 12.92 14.70 -23.22
CA GLU A 359 13.00 13.89 -22.00
C GLU A 359 11.84 14.23 -21.06
N PHE A 360 11.30 13.22 -20.36
CA PHE A 360 10.18 13.44 -19.44
C PHE A 360 10.51 14.48 -18.37
N LYS A 361 11.77 14.53 -17.90
CA LYS A 361 12.26 15.56 -16.96
C LYS A 361 12.06 16.98 -17.50
N THR A 362 12.24 17.19 -18.81
CA THR A 362 12.07 18.49 -19.46
C THR A 362 10.59 18.88 -19.49
N ILE A 363 9.71 17.92 -19.76
CA ILE A 363 8.26 18.15 -19.70
C ILE A 363 7.83 18.53 -18.29
N ILE A 364 8.29 17.81 -17.26
CA ILE A 364 7.96 18.12 -15.86
C ILE A 364 8.48 19.50 -15.47
N LYS A 365 9.71 19.84 -15.85
CA LYS A 365 10.26 21.19 -15.63
C LYS A 365 9.42 22.26 -16.30
N ALA A 366 8.98 22.05 -17.53
CA ALA A 366 8.13 23.00 -18.23
C ALA A 366 6.72 23.12 -17.62
N ILE A 367 6.15 22.03 -17.11
CA ILE A 367 4.92 22.09 -16.30
C ILE A 367 5.18 22.91 -15.03
N HIS A 368 6.36 22.76 -14.43
CA HIS A 368 6.75 23.52 -13.26
C HIS A 368 6.88 25.02 -13.52
N ASP A 369 7.50 25.36 -14.64
CA ASP A 369 7.77 26.74 -15.03
C ASP A 369 6.51 27.42 -15.62
N GLY A 370 5.35 26.76 -15.56
CA GLY A 370 4.06 27.30 -16.00
C GLY A 370 3.89 27.34 -17.52
N GLN A 371 4.73 26.63 -18.28
CA GLN A 371 4.66 26.60 -19.74
C GLN A 371 3.50 25.75 -20.28
N PHE A 372 2.88 24.94 -19.42
CA PHE A 372 1.72 24.14 -19.76
C PHE A 372 0.54 24.47 -18.85
N ARG A 373 -0.57 24.88 -19.47
CA ARG A 373 -1.91 24.72 -18.93
C ARG A 373 -2.26 23.24 -18.97
N PHE A 374 -2.83 22.74 -17.88
CA PHE A 374 -3.28 21.35 -17.82
C PHE A 374 -4.60 21.23 -17.08
N THR A 375 -5.27 20.10 -17.27
CA THR A 375 -6.50 19.73 -16.56
C THR A 375 -6.45 18.24 -16.20
N LEU A 376 -7.29 17.78 -15.28
CA LEU A 376 -7.50 16.36 -15.03
C LEU A 376 -8.80 15.90 -15.69
N LYS A 377 -8.72 14.94 -16.61
CA LYS A 377 -9.92 14.29 -17.17
C LYS A 377 -9.92 12.81 -16.86
N ARG A 378 -11.12 12.26 -16.63
CA ARG A 378 -11.30 10.83 -16.46
C ARG A 378 -11.24 10.13 -17.81
N HIS A 379 -10.33 9.18 -17.96
CA HIS A 379 -10.22 8.28 -19.11
C HIS A 379 -10.21 6.83 -18.60
N GLU A 380 -11.19 6.03 -19.01
CA GLU A 380 -11.27 4.59 -18.68
C GLU A 380 -11.06 4.28 -17.19
N GLN A 381 -11.77 5.01 -16.33
CA GLN A 381 -11.75 4.91 -14.86
C GLN A 381 -10.54 5.55 -14.15
N HIS A 382 -9.53 6.03 -14.86
CA HIS A 382 -8.37 6.72 -14.28
C HIS A 382 -8.44 8.22 -14.51
N LEU A 383 -7.93 9.03 -13.57
CA LEU A 383 -7.73 10.46 -13.84
C LEU A 383 -6.39 10.62 -14.56
N THR A 384 -6.44 11.37 -15.65
CA THR A 384 -5.33 11.57 -16.56
C THR A 384 -5.03 13.06 -16.62
N LEU A 385 -3.77 13.43 -16.38
CA LEU A 385 -3.24 14.78 -16.57
C LEU A 385 -3.20 15.19 -18.04
N MET A 386 -4.15 15.97 -18.50
CA MET A 386 -4.20 16.41 -19.89
C MET A 386 -3.51 17.78 -20.04
N LEU A 387 -2.60 17.91 -21.00
CA LEU A 387 -1.96 19.20 -21.32
C LEU A 387 -2.72 19.91 -22.43
N ALA A 388 -2.82 21.24 -22.37
CA ALA A 388 -3.41 22.04 -23.45
C ALA A 388 -2.64 21.84 -24.76
N GLU A 389 -3.38 21.62 -25.85
CA GLU A 389 -2.82 21.27 -27.14
C GLU A 389 -1.89 22.35 -27.71
N ASP A 390 -2.27 23.61 -27.58
CA ASP A 390 -1.48 24.72 -28.09
C ASP A 390 -0.17 24.88 -27.33
N ASP A 391 -0.19 24.65 -26.02
CA ASP A 391 1.00 24.70 -25.18
C ASP A 391 1.96 23.55 -25.52
N VAL A 392 1.42 22.36 -25.81
CA VAL A 392 2.20 21.23 -26.35
C VAL A 392 2.81 21.58 -27.70
N LYS A 393 2.05 22.16 -28.62
CA LYS A 393 2.57 22.57 -29.94
C LYS A 393 3.65 23.65 -29.82
N ALA A 394 3.41 24.67 -29.00
CA ALA A 394 4.37 25.75 -28.72
C ALA A 394 5.62 25.22 -28.04
N PHE A 395 5.46 24.30 -27.08
CA PHE A 395 6.57 23.68 -26.39
C PHE A 395 7.42 22.84 -27.35
N ILE A 396 6.79 22.03 -28.21
CA ILE A 396 7.47 21.24 -29.25
C ILE A 396 8.18 22.15 -30.27
N SER A 397 7.60 23.31 -30.61
CA SER A 397 8.22 24.23 -31.57
C SER A 397 9.41 24.99 -30.98
N GLN A 398 9.38 25.30 -29.69
CA GLN A 398 10.47 25.97 -28.97
C GLN A 398 11.58 25.01 -28.54
N HIS A 399 11.21 23.80 -28.14
CA HIS A 399 12.15 22.76 -27.76
C HIS A 399 12.34 21.89 -28.98
N GLU A 400 13.29 22.31 -29.82
CA GLU A 400 13.65 21.52 -30.99
C GLU A 400 13.80 20.06 -30.58
N VAL A 401 12.91 19.29 -31.18
CA VAL A 401 12.58 17.89 -30.97
C VAL A 401 13.83 16.98 -30.87
N PHE A 402 14.94 17.42 -31.46
CA PHE A 402 16.19 16.69 -31.51
C PHE A 402 17.39 17.63 -31.43
N GLU A 403 17.42 18.58 -30.49
CA GLU A 403 18.69 19.13 -30.01
C GLU A 403 19.47 17.99 -29.33
N THR A 404 20.11 17.19 -30.17
CA THR A 404 21.16 16.31 -29.72
C THR A 404 22.39 17.19 -29.64
N ASP A 405 22.58 17.88 -28.51
CA ASP A 405 23.82 18.63 -28.25
C ASP A 405 25.07 17.73 -28.38
N GLU A 406 24.84 16.43 -28.27
CA GLU A 406 25.80 15.35 -28.27
C GLU A 406 25.43 14.25 -29.28
N HIS A 407 26.44 13.52 -29.74
CA HIS A 407 26.26 12.29 -30.51
C HIS A 407 25.47 11.24 -29.72
N LYS A 408 24.71 10.38 -30.42
CA LYS A 408 23.86 9.38 -29.77
C LYS A 408 24.22 7.97 -30.21
N SER A 409 24.31 7.06 -29.25
CA SER A 409 24.58 5.65 -29.56
C SER A 409 23.54 5.05 -30.49
N GLN A 410 23.97 4.09 -31.32
CA GLN A 410 23.07 3.35 -32.20
C GLN A 410 21.93 2.66 -31.43
N LYS A 411 22.17 2.24 -30.18
CA LYS A 411 21.15 1.66 -29.30
C LYS A 411 20.08 2.68 -28.92
N TRP A 412 20.48 3.92 -28.63
CA TRP A 412 19.56 5.02 -28.36
C TRP A 412 18.67 5.28 -29.59
N VAL A 413 19.29 5.39 -30.78
CA VAL A 413 18.57 5.64 -32.04
C VAL A 413 17.61 4.49 -32.37
N ALA A 414 18.05 3.24 -32.23
CA ALA A 414 17.20 2.05 -32.43
C ALA A 414 15.96 2.07 -31.53
N SER A 415 16.16 2.39 -30.24
CA SER A 415 15.07 2.46 -29.26
C SER A 415 14.05 3.54 -29.60
N ARG A 416 14.50 4.74 -30.00
CA ARG A 416 13.62 5.86 -30.37
C ARG A 416 12.88 5.63 -31.68
N LEU A 417 13.55 5.02 -32.65
CA LEU A 417 12.94 4.62 -33.91
C LEU A 417 12.12 3.33 -33.81
N LYS A 418 12.06 2.67 -32.65
CA LYS A 418 11.38 1.37 -32.44
C LYS A 418 11.77 0.33 -33.50
N ILE A 419 13.04 0.29 -33.86
CA ILE A 419 13.62 -0.68 -34.79
C ILE A 419 14.70 -1.50 -34.10
N GLN A 420 15.06 -2.63 -34.70
CA GLN A 420 16.19 -3.42 -34.24
C GLN A 420 17.50 -2.66 -34.44
N LEU A 421 18.49 -2.90 -33.58
CA LEU A 421 19.82 -2.27 -33.70
C LEU A 421 20.45 -2.49 -35.09
N ASN A 422 20.27 -3.67 -35.66
CA ASN A 422 20.76 -3.98 -37.01
C ASN A 422 20.08 -3.17 -38.11
N ALA A 423 18.85 -2.69 -37.90
CA ALA A 423 18.16 -1.83 -38.84
C ALA A 423 18.75 -0.41 -38.87
N VAL A 424 19.40 0.05 -37.79
CA VAL A 424 20.14 1.33 -37.80
C VAL A 424 21.27 1.29 -38.81
N LYS A 425 21.97 0.15 -38.95
CA LYS A 425 23.00 -0.04 -39.97
C LYS A 425 22.46 0.10 -41.40
N GLU A 426 21.20 -0.27 -41.61
CA GLU A 426 20.53 -0.10 -42.91
C GLU A 426 20.18 1.36 -43.20
N LEU A 427 20.07 2.22 -42.18
CA LEU A 427 19.93 3.67 -42.35
C LEU A 427 21.30 4.36 -42.55
N ILE A 428 22.36 3.81 -41.96
CA ILE A 428 23.72 4.32 -42.15
C ILE A 428 24.23 4.07 -43.58
N LYS A 429 24.06 2.85 -44.10
CA LYS A 429 24.56 2.45 -45.43
C LYS A 429 24.20 3.41 -46.58
N PRO A 430 22.94 3.87 -46.72
CA PRO A 430 22.55 4.84 -47.74
C PRO A 430 22.94 6.30 -47.39
N GLY A 431 23.64 6.53 -46.28
CA GLY A 431 24.03 7.87 -45.84
C GLY A 431 22.91 8.67 -45.17
N LEU A 432 21.79 8.04 -44.80
CA LEU A 432 20.71 8.74 -44.10
C LEU A 432 21.08 9.10 -42.66
N LEU A 433 22.02 8.36 -42.07
CA LEU A 433 22.64 8.66 -40.77
C LEU A 433 24.17 8.56 -40.92
N ALA A 434 24.91 9.55 -40.42
CA ALA A 434 26.36 9.46 -40.33
C ALA A 434 26.80 8.96 -38.96
N ILE A 435 27.93 8.26 -38.93
CA ILE A 435 28.53 7.77 -37.69
C ILE A 435 29.81 8.58 -37.40
N THR A 436 30.04 8.90 -36.13
CA THR A 436 31.32 9.43 -35.64
C THR A 436 32.39 8.34 -35.50
N ARG A 437 33.61 8.73 -35.10
CA ARG A 437 34.70 7.78 -34.84
C ARG A 437 34.36 6.78 -33.72
N ASP A 438 33.57 7.20 -32.74
CA ASP A 438 33.17 6.40 -31.56
C ASP A 438 31.98 5.47 -31.83
N ARG A 439 31.58 5.33 -33.09
CA ARG A 439 30.42 4.53 -33.54
C ARG A 439 29.05 5.09 -33.11
N ASP A 440 29.02 6.31 -32.58
CA ASP A 440 27.78 7.04 -32.30
C ASP A 440 27.25 7.70 -33.57
N ILE A 441 25.94 7.96 -33.61
CA ILE A 441 25.31 8.68 -34.70
C ILE A 441 25.60 10.18 -34.52
N ASN A 442 26.12 10.78 -35.60
CA ASN A 442 26.40 12.22 -35.65
C ASN A 442 25.11 13.01 -35.44
N LYS A 443 25.19 14.05 -34.59
CA LYS A 443 24.04 14.82 -34.13
C LYS A 443 23.33 15.56 -35.26
N ASP A 444 24.10 16.16 -36.17
CA ASP A 444 23.57 16.97 -37.26
C ASP A 444 22.78 16.09 -38.24
N THR A 445 23.35 14.94 -38.62
CA THR A 445 22.64 13.99 -39.49
C THR A 445 21.42 13.36 -38.81
N LEU A 446 21.49 13.11 -37.50
CA LEU A 446 20.35 12.60 -36.74
C LEU A 446 19.22 13.62 -36.65
N SER A 447 19.54 14.90 -36.40
CA SER A 447 18.57 15.99 -36.35
C SER A 447 17.86 16.15 -37.69
N VAL A 448 18.62 16.22 -38.79
CA VAL A 448 18.05 16.28 -40.16
C VAL A 448 17.18 15.06 -40.46
N PHE A 449 17.66 13.86 -40.11
CA PHE A 449 16.91 12.61 -40.31
C PHE A 449 15.56 12.64 -39.59
N LEU A 450 15.55 13.01 -38.31
CA LEU A 450 14.36 12.97 -37.49
C LEU A 450 13.36 14.11 -37.80
N ARG A 451 13.83 15.23 -38.36
CA ARG A 451 12.98 16.30 -38.91
C ARG A 451 12.24 15.90 -40.19
N LYS A 452 12.77 14.94 -40.95
CA LYS A 452 12.21 14.57 -42.25
C LYS A 452 11.52 13.21 -42.26
N TYR A 453 12.00 12.27 -41.44
CA TYR A 453 11.62 10.87 -41.52
C TYR A 453 11.20 10.28 -40.18
N SER A 454 10.38 9.23 -40.24
CA SER A 454 10.10 8.35 -39.12
C SER A 454 9.82 6.93 -39.61
N THR A 455 9.99 5.95 -38.73
CA THR A 455 9.76 4.55 -39.09
C THR A 455 8.29 4.19 -38.93
N LEU A 456 7.81 3.28 -39.77
CA LEU A 456 6.46 2.76 -39.66
C LEU A 456 6.21 2.06 -38.31
N HIS A 457 7.24 1.42 -37.74
CA HIS A 457 7.14 0.81 -36.41
C HIS A 457 6.86 1.84 -35.32
N ARG A 458 7.63 2.94 -35.33
CA ARG A 458 7.44 4.05 -34.40
C ARG A 458 6.04 4.65 -34.59
N PHE A 459 5.63 4.94 -35.83
CA PHE A 459 4.29 5.42 -36.15
C PHE A 459 3.18 4.50 -35.60
N CYS A 460 3.23 3.20 -35.95
CA CYS A 460 2.22 2.24 -35.50
C CYS A 460 2.20 2.10 -33.97
N TYR A 461 3.36 2.14 -33.32
CA TYR A 461 3.46 2.10 -31.86
C TYR A 461 2.76 3.32 -31.22
N LEU A 462 2.99 4.52 -31.76
CA LEU A 462 2.46 5.77 -31.21
C LEU A 462 0.95 5.91 -31.39
N HIS A 463 0.40 5.38 -32.47
CA HIS A 463 -1.03 5.43 -32.76
C HIS A 463 -1.77 4.13 -32.35
N SER A 464 -1.11 3.22 -31.61
CA SER A 464 -1.70 1.93 -31.20
C SER A 464 -2.21 1.07 -32.38
N LEU A 465 -1.57 1.19 -33.52
CA LEU A 465 -1.96 0.53 -34.77
C LEU A 465 -1.31 -0.84 -34.94
N GLN A 466 -2.00 -1.70 -35.68
CA GLN A 466 -1.47 -2.96 -36.20
C GLN A 466 -0.65 -2.68 -37.45
N ARG A 467 0.66 -2.95 -37.38
CA ARG A 467 1.59 -2.70 -38.48
C ARG A 467 1.13 -3.33 -39.79
N GLN A 468 0.65 -4.58 -39.76
CA GLN A 468 0.20 -5.30 -40.96
C GLN A 468 -1.00 -4.62 -41.63
N SER A 469 -1.96 -4.13 -40.83
CA SER A 469 -3.13 -3.40 -41.33
C SER A 469 -2.71 -2.06 -41.95
N VAL A 470 -1.80 -1.33 -41.30
CA VAL A 470 -1.27 -0.07 -41.85
C VAL A 470 -0.47 -0.31 -43.14
N GLU A 471 0.33 -1.38 -43.22
CA GLU A 471 1.03 -1.75 -44.46
C GLU A 471 0.06 -2.13 -45.59
N LYS A 472 -1.13 -2.65 -45.27
CA LYS A 472 -2.21 -2.86 -46.25
C LYS A 472 -2.73 -1.52 -46.75
N VAL A 473 -3.06 -0.59 -45.85
CA VAL A 473 -3.49 0.77 -46.23
C VAL A 473 -2.44 1.48 -47.08
N MET A 474 -1.15 1.36 -46.76
CA MET A 474 -0.08 1.91 -47.58
C MET A 474 -0.07 1.32 -49.01
N ARG A 475 -0.32 0.02 -49.16
CA ARG A 475 -0.42 -0.63 -50.49
C ARG A 475 -1.63 -0.12 -51.26
N ASP A 476 -2.78 -0.01 -50.59
CA ASP A 476 -4.02 0.49 -51.20
C ASP A 476 -3.87 1.95 -51.68
N LEU A 477 -3.02 2.73 -51.02
CA LEU A 477 -2.67 4.11 -51.40
C LEU A 477 -1.54 4.21 -52.42
N ASN A 478 -0.94 3.10 -52.86
CA ASN A 478 0.31 3.08 -53.65
C ASN A 478 1.43 3.93 -53.01
N MET A 479 1.48 3.98 -51.67
CA MET A 479 2.45 4.79 -50.94
C MET A 479 3.82 4.12 -50.93
N MET A 480 4.79 4.72 -51.63
CA MET A 480 6.16 4.21 -51.71
C MET A 480 7.01 4.75 -50.54
N PRO A 481 7.54 3.88 -49.66
CA PRO A 481 8.41 4.33 -48.57
C PRO A 481 9.73 4.85 -49.09
N VAL A 482 10.32 5.83 -48.39
CA VAL A 482 11.67 6.37 -48.67
C VAL A 482 12.71 5.27 -48.64
N GLN A 483 12.57 4.33 -47.69
CA GLN A 483 13.38 3.14 -47.61
C GLN A 483 12.54 1.96 -47.11
N ARG A 484 12.69 0.81 -47.77
CA ARG A 484 12.09 -0.45 -47.34
C ARG A 484 13.14 -1.53 -47.19
N SER A 485 13.17 -2.14 -46.02
CA SER A 485 13.88 -3.38 -45.76
C SER A 485 12.98 -4.34 -44.98
N GLN A 486 13.46 -5.56 -44.74
CA GLN A 486 12.78 -6.50 -43.85
C GLN A 486 12.63 -5.96 -42.42
N LYS A 487 13.52 -5.05 -41.99
CA LYS A 487 13.64 -4.59 -40.61
C LYS A 487 13.19 -3.14 -40.39
N CYS A 488 13.12 -2.34 -41.44
CA CYS A 488 12.75 -0.92 -41.36
C CYS A 488 11.92 -0.50 -42.59
N ILE A 489 10.80 0.17 -42.33
CA ILE A 489 10.05 0.93 -43.35
C ILE A 489 10.13 2.38 -42.92
N LEU A 490 10.78 3.21 -43.74
CA LEU A 490 10.99 4.62 -43.49
C LEU A 490 10.06 5.45 -44.36
N LEU A 491 9.38 6.40 -43.74
CA LEU A 491 8.41 7.28 -44.39
C LEU A 491 8.76 8.73 -44.05
N THR A 492 8.40 9.66 -44.94
CA THR A 492 8.43 11.08 -44.61
C THR A 492 7.29 11.42 -43.64
N HIS A 493 7.41 12.50 -42.89
CA HIS A 493 6.30 12.95 -42.02
C HIS A 493 5.04 13.32 -42.81
N GLU A 494 5.18 13.82 -44.04
CA GLU A 494 4.06 14.07 -44.95
C GLU A 494 3.32 12.78 -45.31
N GLN A 495 4.06 11.73 -45.69
CA GLN A 495 3.49 10.41 -45.96
C GLN A 495 2.77 9.84 -44.73
N LEU A 496 3.34 10.04 -43.53
CA LEU A 496 2.72 9.60 -42.29
C LEU A 496 1.43 10.36 -41.95
N ALA A 497 1.38 11.67 -42.23
CA ALA A 497 0.19 12.48 -42.03
C ALA A 497 -0.96 12.02 -42.94
N ASP A 498 -0.67 11.73 -44.21
CA ASP A 498 -1.69 11.20 -45.12
C ASP A 498 -2.10 9.77 -44.79
N LEU A 499 -1.16 8.95 -44.34
CA LEU A 499 -1.44 7.61 -43.85
C LEU A 499 -2.37 7.64 -42.63
N LEU A 500 -2.15 8.58 -41.70
CA LEU A 500 -2.98 8.74 -40.50
C LEU A 500 -4.43 9.07 -40.86
N LYS A 501 -4.66 10.08 -41.72
CA LYS A 501 -6.01 10.46 -42.20
C LYS A 501 -6.80 9.30 -42.80
N LYS A 502 -6.11 8.32 -43.38
CA LYS A 502 -6.72 7.14 -44.01
C LYS A 502 -6.94 6.02 -43.01
N VAL A 503 -5.99 5.80 -42.10
CA VAL A 503 -6.07 4.79 -41.05
C VAL A 503 -7.14 5.12 -40.01
N GLU A 504 -7.35 6.40 -39.68
CA GLU A 504 -8.41 6.83 -38.75
C GLU A 504 -9.81 6.40 -39.19
N LYS A 505 -10.04 6.27 -40.50
CA LYS A 505 -11.30 5.81 -41.08
C LYS A 505 -11.46 4.29 -41.08
N GLN A 506 -10.49 3.53 -40.54
CA GLN A 506 -10.41 2.08 -40.64
C GLN A 506 -10.24 1.42 -39.26
N PRO A 507 -11.35 1.06 -38.57
CA PRO A 507 -11.31 0.51 -37.21
C PRO A 507 -10.45 -0.76 -37.05
N HIS A 508 -10.34 -1.58 -38.09
CA HIS A 508 -9.53 -2.80 -38.09
C HIS A 508 -8.02 -2.55 -38.05
N CYS A 509 -7.57 -1.31 -38.26
CA CYS A 509 -6.16 -0.95 -38.10
C CYS A 509 -5.73 -0.82 -36.64
N TYR A 510 -6.66 -0.73 -35.70
CA TYR A 510 -6.36 -0.61 -34.27
C TYR A 510 -6.17 -1.99 -33.63
N ARG A 511 -5.23 -2.10 -32.68
CA ARG A 511 -5.02 -3.36 -31.95
C ARG A 511 -6.25 -3.69 -31.08
N LEU A 512 -6.98 -4.75 -31.43
CA LEU A 512 -8.18 -5.23 -30.72
C LEU A 512 -7.96 -5.66 -29.25
N LYS A 513 -6.73 -5.60 -28.73
CA LYS A 513 -6.44 -5.83 -27.31
C LYS A 513 -5.88 -4.55 -26.70
N HIS A 514 -6.83 -3.65 -26.46
CA HIS A 514 -6.96 -2.76 -25.32
C HIS A 514 -7.97 -1.69 -25.77
N LYS A 515 -9.23 -1.78 -25.32
CA LYS A 515 -10.09 -0.59 -25.12
C LYS A 515 -9.46 0.32 -24.06
N LYS A 516 -8.15 0.54 -24.16
CA LYS A 516 -7.32 1.27 -23.23
C LYS A 516 -6.73 2.54 -23.87
N TRP A 517 -6.75 2.64 -25.20
CA TRP A 517 -6.06 3.69 -25.95
C TRP A 517 -6.71 3.89 -27.33
N VAL A 518 -7.84 4.57 -27.38
CA VAL A 518 -8.38 5.15 -28.63
C VAL A 518 -8.46 6.66 -28.40
N LEU A 519 -7.90 7.42 -29.36
CA LEU A 519 -7.92 8.89 -29.40
C LEU A 519 -9.34 9.43 -29.42
#